data_AF-A0A2V9SFV6-F1
#
_entry.id   AF-A0A2V9SFV6-F1
#
_cell.length_a   1.000
_cell.length_b   1.000
_cell.length_c   1.000
_cell.angle_alpha   90.00
_cell.angle_beta   90.00
_cell.angle_gamma   90.00
#
_symmetry.space_group_name_H-M   'P 1'
#
loop_
_entity.id
_entity.type
_entity.pdbx_description
1 polymer ?
#
loop_
_entity_poly.entity_id
_entity_poly.type
_entity_poly.pdbx_seq_one_letter_code
_entity_poly.pdbx_strand_id
1 'polypeptide(L)'
;PAYWNGFVYVGPSPSDMSVKSTTPVSLKAFSISNGMLSTSPVFQTDSNNLYSYPGANPSVSANGTMNGIVWTLQRKPASVPSVLHAYDATTLKELYNSNMNVADGIGAVTVFTLPTIANGKVYLTAHSSAPATAPLGKLYIFGHRVQLIRR
;
A
#
# COMPACT_ATOMS: atom_id res chain seq x y z
N PRO A 1 6.69 8.39 -4.10
CA PRO A 1 7.43 8.17 -2.84
C PRO A 1 6.64 8.78 -1.67
N ALA A 2 6.94 8.36 -0.44
CA ALA A 2 6.39 8.98 0.77
C ALA A 2 7.52 9.27 1.77
N TYR A 3 7.37 10.27 2.63
CA TYR A 3 8.36 10.64 3.63
C TYR A 3 7.74 10.59 5.02
N TRP A 4 8.48 10.03 5.99
CA TRP A 4 8.13 10.13 7.40
C TRP A 4 9.35 9.89 8.28
N ASN A 5 9.52 10.73 9.31
CA ASN A 5 10.50 10.57 10.39
C ASN A 5 11.92 10.20 9.93
N GLY A 6 12.44 10.93 8.93
CA GLY A 6 13.80 10.69 8.41
C GLY A 6 13.93 9.57 7.39
N PHE A 7 12.83 8.90 7.01
CA PHE A 7 12.83 7.86 5.98
C PHE A 7 12.04 8.28 4.74
N VAL A 8 12.55 7.91 3.56
CA VAL A 8 11.86 8.01 2.27
C VAL A 8 11.51 6.61 1.78
N TYR A 9 10.22 6.37 1.57
CA TYR A 9 9.68 5.11 1.07
C TYR A 9 9.48 5.18 -0.44
N VAL A 10 10.04 4.20 -1.16
CA VAL A 10 10.07 4.12 -2.62
C VAL A 10 9.66 2.72 -3.05
N GLY A 11 8.60 2.61 -3.85
CA GLY A 11 8.29 1.42 -4.62
C GLY A 11 8.70 1.65 -6.07
N PRO A 12 9.88 1.18 -6.52
CA PRO A 12 10.30 1.37 -7.89
C PRO A 12 9.38 0.59 -8.85
N SER A 13 9.38 0.96 -10.13
CA SER A 13 8.80 0.08 -11.16
C SER A 13 9.75 -1.10 -11.42
N PRO A 14 9.24 -2.31 -11.65
CA PRO A 14 10.05 -3.40 -12.19
C PRO A 14 10.52 -3.09 -13.61
N SER A 15 11.55 -3.80 -14.08
CA SER A 15 12.12 -3.60 -15.42
C SER A 15 11.13 -4.00 -16.52
N ASP A 16 10.36 -5.06 -16.31
CA ASP A 16 9.23 -5.41 -17.16
C ASP A 16 7.99 -4.66 -16.64
N MET A 17 7.56 -3.62 -17.36
CA MET A 17 6.42 -2.76 -16.99
C MET A 17 5.05 -3.48 -17.12
N SER A 18 4.96 -4.70 -16.61
CA SER A 18 3.84 -5.63 -16.67
C SER A 18 3.26 -5.92 -15.29
N VAL A 19 1.92 -6.08 -15.23
CA VAL A 19 1.22 -6.52 -14.00
C VAL A 19 1.52 -7.98 -13.64
N LYS A 20 2.10 -8.74 -14.58
CA LYS A 20 2.58 -10.11 -14.39
C LYS A 20 4.11 -10.16 -14.37
N SER A 21 4.73 -9.11 -13.84
CA SER A 21 6.18 -8.94 -13.83
C SER A 21 6.89 -10.18 -13.29
N THR A 22 7.90 -10.67 -14.01
CA THR A 22 8.76 -11.79 -13.57
C THR A 22 9.96 -11.31 -12.74
N THR A 23 10.18 -9.99 -12.69
CA THR A 23 11.19 -9.33 -11.86
C THR A 23 10.55 -8.34 -10.89
N PRO A 24 9.60 -8.79 -10.03
CA PRO A 24 8.90 -7.89 -9.12
C PRO A 24 9.87 -7.30 -8.09
N VAL A 25 9.51 -6.15 -7.55
CA VAL A 25 10.39 -5.33 -6.71
C VAL A 25 9.80 -5.11 -5.32
N SER A 26 10.66 -4.92 -4.32
CA SER A 26 10.25 -4.60 -2.95
C SER A 26 9.94 -3.11 -2.79
N LEU A 27 9.06 -2.78 -1.84
CA LEU A 27 9.00 -1.45 -1.26
C LEU A 27 10.24 -1.27 -0.40
N LYS A 28 10.92 -0.12 -0.55
CA LYS A 28 12.18 0.18 0.12
C LYS A 28 12.08 1.47 0.93
N ALA A 29 12.74 1.51 2.08
CA ALA A 29 12.94 2.72 2.86
C ALA A 29 14.42 3.11 2.83
N PHE A 30 14.70 4.39 2.60
CA PHE A 30 16.03 4.98 2.65
C PHE A 30 16.08 6.04 3.74
N SER A 31 17.13 6.07 4.56
CA SER A 31 17.31 7.12 5.56
C SER A 31 17.82 8.40 4.92
N ILE A 32 17.40 9.56 5.42
CA ILE A 32 17.98 10.86 5.11
C ILE A 32 18.98 11.24 6.20
N SER A 33 20.20 11.56 5.80
CA SER A 33 21.21 12.15 6.68
C SER A 33 21.98 13.23 5.90
N ASN A 34 22.17 14.41 6.51
CA ASN A 34 22.83 15.56 5.87
C ASN A 34 22.26 15.92 4.49
N GLY A 35 20.93 15.82 4.32
CA GLY A 35 20.26 16.10 3.05
C GLY A 35 20.43 15.03 1.96
N MET A 36 21.09 13.91 2.25
CA MET A 36 21.32 12.82 1.30
C MET A 36 20.57 11.55 1.71
N LEU A 37 20.12 10.78 0.71
CA LEU A 37 19.61 9.42 0.93
C LEU A 37 20.75 8.44 1.16
N SER A 38 20.51 7.41 1.97
CA SER A 38 21.40 6.26 2.06
C SER A 38 21.57 5.58 0.69
N THR A 39 22.74 5.01 0.44
CA THR A 39 23.04 4.29 -0.81
C THR A 39 22.35 2.93 -0.89
N SER A 40 22.06 2.33 0.26
CA SER A 40 21.29 1.09 0.40
C SER A 40 20.00 1.36 1.18
N PRO A 41 18.92 0.61 0.91
CA PRO A 41 17.72 0.68 1.72
C PRO A 41 18.01 0.22 3.15
N VAL A 42 17.50 0.94 4.13
CA VAL A 42 17.58 0.58 5.56
C VAL A 42 16.51 -0.43 5.94
N PHE A 43 15.35 -0.39 5.26
CA PHE A 43 14.27 -1.38 5.37
C PHE A 43 13.74 -1.75 3.98
N GLN A 44 13.21 -2.95 3.84
CA GLN A 44 12.49 -3.38 2.64
C GLN A 44 11.44 -4.43 2.98
N THR A 45 10.39 -4.52 2.16
CA THR A 45 9.41 -5.60 2.30
C THR A 45 10.04 -6.97 2.00
N ASP A 46 9.47 -8.01 2.60
CA ASP A 46 9.88 -9.39 2.38
C ASP A 46 9.57 -9.89 0.94
N SER A 47 10.09 -11.08 0.61
CA SER A 47 9.93 -11.70 -0.71
C SER A 47 8.50 -12.16 -1.03
N ASN A 48 7.59 -12.20 -0.06
CA ASN A 48 6.18 -12.51 -0.29
C ASN A 48 5.38 -11.23 -0.61
N ASN A 49 5.91 -10.07 -0.23
CA ASN A 49 5.32 -8.75 -0.38
C ASN A 49 6.03 -7.92 -1.46
N LEU A 50 5.97 -8.43 -2.70
CA LEU A 50 6.60 -7.82 -3.87
C LEU A 50 5.58 -7.18 -4.82
N TYR A 51 6.05 -6.20 -5.59
CA TYR A 51 5.22 -5.37 -6.45
C TYR A 51 5.63 -5.55 -7.92
N SER A 52 4.65 -5.89 -8.75
CA SER A 52 4.75 -5.79 -10.21
C SER A 52 4.42 -4.36 -10.66
N TYR A 53 4.37 -4.08 -11.96
CA TYR A 53 4.11 -2.73 -12.47
C TYR A 53 2.80 -2.12 -11.93
N PRO A 54 2.82 -0.86 -11.45
CA PRO A 54 3.89 0.14 -11.58
C PRO A 54 4.89 0.21 -10.40
N GLY A 55 4.95 -0.82 -9.55
CA GLY A 55 5.61 -0.75 -8.26
C GLY A 55 4.64 -0.41 -7.12
N ALA A 56 5.20 -0.13 -5.94
CA ALA A 56 4.42 0.29 -4.79
C ALA A 56 4.20 1.81 -4.79
N ASN A 57 2.96 2.23 -4.53
CA ASN A 57 2.60 3.64 -4.35
C ASN A 57 2.34 3.89 -2.86
N PRO A 58 3.36 4.34 -2.09
CA PRO A 58 3.24 4.47 -0.64
C PRO A 58 2.52 5.75 -0.22
N SER A 59 1.83 5.68 0.91
CA SER A 59 1.32 6.82 1.68
C SER A 59 1.53 6.53 3.16
N VAL A 60 1.80 7.55 3.97
CA VAL A 60 2.11 7.35 5.40
C VAL A 60 1.08 8.01 6.29
N SER A 61 0.66 7.30 7.33
CA SER A 61 -0.04 7.87 8.48
C SER A 61 0.76 7.65 9.75
N ALA A 62 0.70 8.58 10.69
CA ALA A 62 1.37 8.46 11.97
C ALA A 62 0.72 9.35 13.03
N ASN A 63 1.06 9.11 14.29
CA ASN A 63 0.82 10.05 15.38
C ASN A 63 2.14 10.76 15.72
N GLY A 64 2.42 11.86 15.01
CA GLY A 64 3.72 12.52 15.09
C GLY A 64 4.85 11.58 14.65
N THR A 65 5.77 11.28 15.55
CA THR A 65 6.90 10.35 15.35
C THR A 65 6.59 8.92 15.81
N MET A 66 5.37 8.65 16.29
CA MET A 66 4.95 7.34 16.78
C MET A 66 3.96 6.66 15.84
N ASN A 67 3.90 5.33 15.91
CA ASN A 67 2.91 4.50 15.22
C ASN A 67 2.80 4.79 13.73
N GLY A 68 3.95 4.98 13.06
CA GLY A 68 4.00 5.19 11.62
C GLY A 68 3.58 3.94 10.87
N ILE A 69 2.67 4.10 9.92
CA ILE A 69 2.18 3.04 9.04
C ILE A 69 2.37 3.47 7.60
N VAL A 70 3.07 2.65 6.82
CA VAL A 70 3.20 2.81 5.37
C VAL A 70 2.11 1.98 4.71
N TRP A 71 1.20 2.66 4.04
CA TRP A 71 0.12 2.06 3.26
C TRP A 71 0.54 1.97 1.81
N THR A 72 0.29 0.83 1.18
CA THR A 72 0.51 0.64 -0.26
C THR A 72 -0.64 -0.11 -0.88
N LEU A 73 -0.82 0.08 -2.18
CA LEU A 73 -1.81 -0.64 -2.97
C LEU A 73 -1.09 -1.53 -3.99
N GLN A 74 -1.15 -2.83 -3.78
CA GLN A 74 -0.60 -3.82 -4.70
C GLN A 74 -1.62 -4.09 -5.81
N ARG A 75 -1.30 -3.58 -7.00
CA ARG A 75 -2.07 -3.85 -8.20
C ARG A 75 -1.85 -5.29 -8.66
N LYS A 76 -2.96 -5.99 -8.94
CA LYS A 76 -2.97 -7.35 -9.48
C LYS A 76 -3.61 -7.38 -10.88
N PRO A 77 -3.45 -8.46 -11.66
CA PRO A 77 -4.21 -8.65 -12.89
C PRO A 77 -5.72 -8.53 -12.63
N ALA A 78 -6.51 -8.08 -13.62
CA ALA A 78 -7.93 -7.78 -13.43
C ALA A 78 -8.77 -8.96 -12.90
N SER A 79 -8.33 -10.21 -13.13
CA SER A 79 -8.96 -11.43 -12.64
C SER A 79 -8.67 -11.76 -11.17
N VAL A 80 -7.80 -10.98 -10.51
CA VAL A 80 -7.35 -11.20 -9.13
C VAL A 80 -7.62 -9.92 -8.33
N PRO A 81 -8.23 -10.02 -7.13
CA PRO A 81 -8.39 -8.88 -6.23
C PRO A 81 -7.06 -8.16 -6.01
N SER A 82 -7.09 -6.83 -6.05
CA SER A 82 -5.92 -6.05 -5.62
C SER A 82 -5.77 -6.15 -4.10
N VAL A 83 -4.63 -5.73 -3.56
CA VAL A 83 -4.36 -5.87 -2.13
C VAL A 83 -3.94 -4.54 -1.54
N LEU A 84 -4.67 -4.08 -0.51
CA LEU A 84 -4.21 -2.98 0.34
C LEU A 84 -3.30 -3.59 1.39
N HIS A 85 -2.09 -3.07 1.53
CA HIS A 85 -1.14 -3.46 2.57
C HIS A 85 -0.89 -2.29 3.53
N ALA A 86 -0.58 -2.64 4.78
CA ALA A 86 -0.10 -1.74 5.81
C ALA A 86 1.17 -2.33 6.43
N TYR A 87 2.24 -1.53 6.47
CA TYR A 87 3.52 -1.92 7.04
C TYR A 87 3.91 -1.01 8.19
N ASP A 88 4.62 -1.55 9.18
CA ASP A 88 5.29 -0.74 10.20
C ASP A 88 6.35 0.14 9.53
N ALA A 89 6.27 1.46 9.74
CA ALA A 89 7.12 2.42 9.05
C ALA A 89 8.61 2.31 9.44
N THR A 90 8.93 1.69 10.57
CA THR A 90 10.31 1.55 11.07
C THR A 90 10.94 0.20 10.76
N THR A 91 10.20 -0.73 10.13
CA THR A 91 10.72 -2.06 9.81
C THR A 91 10.30 -2.58 8.43
N LEU A 92 9.26 -1.98 7.84
CA LEU A 92 8.53 -2.51 6.67
C LEU A 92 7.99 -3.94 6.84
N LYS A 93 7.80 -4.37 8.09
CA LYS A 93 7.06 -5.61 8.40
C LYS A 93 5.57 -5.39 8.20
N GLU A 94 4.91 -6.35 7.56
CA GLU A 94 3.46 -6.27 7.33
C GLU A 94 2.69 -6.34 8.65
N LEU A 95 1.80 -5.38 8.84
CA LEU A 95 0.86 -5.27 9.97
C LEU A 95 -0.53 -5.76 9.57
N TYR A 96 -0.91 -5.54 8.31
CA TYR A 96 -2.21 -5.87 7.77
C TYR A 96 -2.15 -5.99 6.25
N ASN A 97 -2.96 -6.88 5.69
CA ASN A 97 -3.35 -6.84 4.28
C ASN A 97 -4.83 -7.19 4.09
N SER A 98 -5.44 -6.67 3.03
CA SER A 98 -6.87 -6.86 2.74
C SER A 98 -7.28 -8.30 2.40
N ASN A 99 -6.33 -9.24 2.26
CA ASN A 99 -6.64 -10.65 2.07
C ASN A 99 -6.74 -11.42 3.40
N MET A 100 -6.36 -10.81 4.53
CA MET A 100 -6.48 -11.44 5.86
C MET A 100 -7.94 -11.63 6.29
N ASN A 101 -8.87 -10.86 5.72
CA ASN A 101 -10.30 -10.97 5.98
C ASN A 101 -11.07 -10.92 4.65
N VAL A 102 -11.99 -11.87 4.43
CA VAL A 102 -12.80 -11.93 3.21
C VAL A 102 -13.63 -10.66 2.97
N ALA A 103 -14.05 -9.98 4.05
CA ALA A 103 -14.84 -8.76 3.96
C ALA A 103 -14.04 -7.54 3.47
N ASP A 104 -12.71 -7.62 3.52
CA ASP A 104 -11.80 -6.52 3.18
C ASP A 104 -11.37 -6.54 1.71
N GLY A 105 -11.78 -7.56 0.95
CA GLY A 105 -11.39 -7.74 -0.44
C GLY A 105 -11.74 -6.55 -1.33
N ILE A 106 -10.74 -6.05 -2.06
CA ILE A 106 -10.89 -4.94 -3.00
C ILE A 106 -10.89 -5.44 -4.44
N GLY A 107 -11.64 -4.77 -5.31
CA GLY A 107 -11.62 -5.07 -6.74
C GLY A 107 -10.32 -4.64 -7.44
N ALA A 108 -10.28 -4.79 -8.76
CA ALA A 108 -9.12 -4.41 -9.55
C ALA A 108 -8.88 -2.89 -9.51
N VAL A 109 -7.63 -2.45 -9.38
CA VAL A 109 -7.27 -1.03 -9.30
C VAL A 109 -6.59 -0.55 -10.58
N THR A 110 -6.80 0.72 -10.92
CA THR A 110 -6.09 1.38 -12.02
C THR A 110 -4.66 1.74 -11.59
N VAL A 111 -3.74 1.83 -12.55
CA VAL A 111 -2.35 2.27 -12.33
C VAL A 111 -2.34 3.66 -11.65
N PHE A 112 -1.39 3.90 -10.75
CA PHE A 112 -1.22 5.14 -9.98
C PHE A 112 -2.32 5.49 -8.98
N THR A 113 -3.21 4.54 -8.65
CA THR A 113 -4.12 4.71 -7.51
C THR A 113 -3.31 4.78 -6.20
N LEU A 114 -3.56 5.83 -5.41
CA LEU A 114 -2.88 6.11 -4.14
C LEU A 114 -3.87 6.00 -2.96
N PRO A 115 -3.49 5.34 -1.84
CA PRO A 115 -4.27 5.41 -0.62
C PRO A 115 -4.29 6.84 -0.07
N THR A 116 -5.46 7.43 0.10
CA THR A 116 -5.62 8.73 0.78
C THR A 116 -5.95 8.48 2.24
N ILE A 117 -5.30 9.15 3.19
CA ILE A 117 -5.48 8.87 4.61
C ILE A 117 -5.96 10.13 5.32
N ALA A 118 -7.09 10.05 6.01
CA ALA A 118 -7.65 11.15 6.78
C ALA A 118 -8.42 10.62 7.99
N ASN A 119 -8.25 11.25 9.15
CA ASN A 119 -8.98 10.92 10.38
C ASN A 119 -8.95 9.42 10.74
N GLY A 120 -7.79 8.78 10.60
CA GLY A 120 -7.61 7.36 10.91
C GLY A 120 -8.28 6.40 9.92
N LYS A 121 -8.71 6.88 8.76
CA LYS A 121 -9.31 6.09 7.69
C LYS A 121 -8.49 6.18 6.41
N VAL A 122 -8.42 5.06 5.70
CA VAL A 122 -7.74 4.90 4.41
C VAL A 122 -8.79 4.77 3.33
N TYR A 123 -8.72 5.66 2.34
CA TYR A 123 -9.65 5.79 1.24
C TYR A 123 -8.95 5.40 -0.07
N LEU A 124 -9.56 4.54 -0.87
CA LEU A 124 -9.04 4.17 -2.17
C LEU A 124 -10.15 3.84 -3.17
N THR A 125 -9.89 4.08 -4.44
CA THR A 125 -10.82 3.76 -5.53
C THR A 125 -10.42 2.47 -6.21
N ALA A 126 -11.37 1.60 -6.50
CA ALA A 126 -11.16 0.40 -7.31
C ALA A 126 -12.35 0.16 -8.23
N HIS A 127 -12.19 -0.72 -9.21
CA HIS A 127 -13.30 -1.24 -9.99
C HIS A 127 -14.13 -2.21 -9.16
N SER A 128 -15.42 -2.30 -9.46
CA SER A 128 -16.32 -3.29 -8.90
C SER A 128 -15.76 -4.71 -9.07
N SER A 129 -15.76 -5.49 -7.98
CA SER A 129 -15.48 -6.94 -7.98
C SER A 129 -16.65 -7.80 -8.49
N ALA A 130 -17.81 -7.20 -8.78
CA ALA A 130 -18.99 -7.92 -9.26
C ALA A 130 -18.98 -8.11 -10.80
N PRO A 131 -19.55 -9.21 -11.31
CA PRO A 131 -19.67 -9.46 -12.74
C PRO A 131 -20.76 -8.55 -13.33
N ALA A 132 -20.38 -7.37 -13.80
CA ALA A 132 -21.27 -6.51 -14.56
C ALA A 132 -20.59 -6.07 -15.85
N THR A 133 -21.39 -5.91 -16.90
CA THR A 133 -21.06 -5.58 -18.30
C THR A 133 -20.31 -4.24 -18.50
N ALA A 134 -20.06 -3.49 -17.43
CA ALA A 134 -19.07 -2.42 -17.34
C ALA A 134 -18.54 -2.32 -15.90
N PRO A 135 -17.22 -2.16 -15.68
CA PRO A 135 -16.69 -2.01 -14.34
C PRO A 135 -17.08 -0.64 -13.76
N LEU A 136 -18.03 -0.63 -12.83
CA LEU A 136 -18.38 0.57 -12.06
C LEU A 136 -17.27 0.87 -11.05
N GLY A 137 -16.88 2.13 -10.93
CA GLY A 137 -15.96 2.58 -9.87
C GLY A 137 -16.60 2.42 -8.49
N LYS A 138 -15.82 1.96 -7.52
CA LYS A 138 -16.17 1.84 -6.10
C LYS A 138 -15.14 2.57 -5.23
N LEU A 139 -15.63 3.23 -4.19
CA LEU A 139 -14.80 3.79 -3.11
C LEU A 139 -14.77 2.79 -1.95
N TYR A 140 -13.57 2.42 -1.53
CA TYR A 140 -13.32 1.58 -0.36
C TYR A 140 -12.78 2.45 0.78
N ILE A 141 -13.23 2.17 2.01
CA ILE A 141 -12.85 2.90 3.21
C ILE A 141 -12.45 1.88 4.29
N PHE A 142 -11.19 1.90 4.68
CA PHE A 142 -10.63 1.07 5.75
C PHE A 142 -10.37 1.94 6.98
N GLY A 143 -10.57 1.39 8.18
CA GLY A 143 -10.28 2.09 9.42
C GLY A 143 -10.71 1.29 10.62
N HIS A 144 -10.14 1.62 11.79
CA HIS A 144 -10.53 0.95 13.02
C HIS A 144 -12.00 1.26 13.34
N ARG A 145 -12.81 0.21 13.54
CA ARG A 145 -14.20 0.38 13.95
C ARG A 145 -14.19 0.90 15.39
N VAL A 146 -14.62 2.14 15.61
CA VAL A 146 -14.97 2.58 16.97
C VAL A 146 -16.23 1.81 17.35
N GLN A 147 -16.08 0.79 18.19
CA GLN A 147 -17.23 0.20 18.86
C GLN A 147 -17.74 1.24 19.87
N LEU A 148 -18.81 1.94 19.53
CA LEU A 148 -19.60 2.67 20.51
C LEU A 148 -20.15 1.64 21.49
N ILE A 149 -19.53 1.53 22.66
CA ILE A 149 -20.14 0.86 23.82
C ILE A 149 -21.35 1.70 24.18
N ARG A 150 -22.55 1.26 23.78
CA ARG A 150 -23.78 1.76 24.38
C ARG A 150 -23.75 1.26 25.82
N ARG A 151 -23.56 2.19 26.76
CA ARG A 151 -23.87 1.98 28.18
C ARG A 151 -25.37 2.12 28.36
#